data_AF-A0A0K6GBE7-F1
#
_entry.id   AF-A0A0K6GBE7-F1
#
_cell.length_a   1.000
_cell.length_b   1.000
_cell.length_c   1.000
_cell.angle_alpha   90.00
_cell.angle_beta   90.00
_cell.angle_gamma   90.00
#
_symmetry.space_group_name_H-M   'P 1'
#
loop_
_entity.id
_entity.type
_entity.pdbx_description
1 polymer ?
#
loop_
_entity_poly.entity_id
_entity_poly.type
_entity_poly.pdbx_seq_one_letter_code
_entity_poly.pdbx_strand_id
1 'polypeptide(L)'
;MNTALFLSLALVGSVRAQQVGTLTSETHPSLTWQKCTTSGGCVTQSSGKIVLDSNWRWVHTTSGYTNCYTGNAWNATICPDPATCASNCALDGANYSGTYGITTSGNALTLKFVTKTENTNVGSRVYLLADDSNYQMFKLKNQEFTFDVEVSNLPCGLNGALYFSEMAADGGMSKYSTNKAGAKYGTGYCDAQCPKDIKFINGEANVLDWTPSSNDVNAGTGRYGTCCNEMDVWEANQISAAYTPHPCTVTGQTRCSGSDCSSGYCDPAGCDFNSYRMGVKNFYGQGSSYTVDTTKKITVVTQFITADGTATGALSEIRRLYVQDGKVIQNSKTNISGMSAYDSITEAFCTAQKTAFSDTNIFAAKGGYTNMGKAFDNGMVLVMSIWDDHAANMLWLDSNYPVGASASQPGVARGTCATTSGVPADVEANSPNASVTYSNIRFGDIGSTYSGTGSTTTTTSAASSTTSASSSGAAHYAQCGGIGWTGATTCVSPYTCTVVNSYYYQCL
;
A
#
# COMPACT_ATOMS: atom_id res chain seq x y z
N MET A 1 9.76 -66.25 31.66
CA MET A 1 9.24 -66.17 30.29
C MET A 1 8.90 -64.72 30.00
N ASN A 2 9.46 -64.20 28.93
CA ASN A 2 9.71 -62.77 28.68
C ASN A 2 8.44 -61.96 28.40
N THR A 3 8.28 -60.85 29.09
CA THR A 3 7.35 -59.77 28.76
C THR A 3 8.04 -58.84 27.75
N ALA A 4 7.69 -58.93 26.47
CA ALA A 4 8.19 -58.01 25.44
C ALA A 4 7.30 -56.76 25.39
N LEU A 5 7.83 -55.65 25.87
CA LEU A 5 7.25 -54.31 25.77
C LEU A 5 7.59 -53.74 24.39
N PHE A 6 6.61 -53.57 23.51
CA PHE A 6 6.79 -52.85 22.25
C PHE A 6 6.89 -51.35 22.52
N LEU A 7 8.10 -50.79 22.43
CA LEU A 7 8.33 -49.35 22.43
C LEU A 7 8.09 -48.82 21.01
N SER A 8 6.93 -48.19 20.78
CA SER A 8 6.65 -47.42 19.56
C SER A 8 7.49 -46.14 19.58
N LEU A 9 8.63 -46.17 18.88
CA LEU A 9 9.47 -44.99 18.66
C LEU A 9 8.79 -44.10 17.60
N ALA A 10 7.99 -43.13 18.06
CA ALA A 10 7.52 -42.06 17.20
C ALA A 10 8.73 -41.16 16.86
N LEU A 11 9.29 -41.34 15.66
CA LEU A 11 10.20 -40.33 15.08
C LEU A 11 9.39 -39.06 14.84
N VAL A 12 9.42 -38.14 15.81
CA VAL A 12 9.08 -36.75 15.57
C VAL A 12 10.20 -36.19 14.70
N GLY A 13 10.03 -36.26 13.38
CA GLY A 13 10.89 -35.55 12.45
C GLY A 13 10.86 -34.07 12.81
N SER A 14 11.99 -33.53 13.24
CA SER A 14 12.15 -32.09 13.39
C SER A 14 11.98 -31.47 12.02
N VAL A 15 10.78 -30.95 11.73
CA VAL A 15 10.53 -30.18 10.52
C VAL A 15 11.38 -28.92 10.65
N ARG A 16 12.46 -28.84 9.88
CA ARG A 16 13.35 -27.69 9.85
C ARG A 16 12.78 -26.66 8.87
N ALA A 17 13.18 -25.42 9.08
CA ALA A 17 12.46 -24.21 8.69
C ALA A 17 13.25 -23.43 7.61
N GLN A 18 12.65 -22.51 6.85
CA GLN A 18 13.36 -21.38 6.21
C GLN A 18 14.21 -20.66 7.26
N GLN A 19 15.54 -20.68 7.08
CA GLN A 19 16.50 -20.27 8.10
C GLN A 19 16.98 -18.82 7.93
N VAL A 20 17.72 -18.37 8.93
CA VAL A 20 18.43 -17.08 8.96
C VAL A 20 19.92 -17.32 8.74
N GLY A 21 20.49 -16.68 7.72
CA GLY A 21 21.91 -16.66 7.43
C GLY A 21 22.65 -15.78 8.43
N THR A 22 23.95 -16.02 8.60
CA THR A 22 24.79 -15.29 9.55
C THR A 22 26.08 -14.77 8.93
N LEU A 23 26.19 -14.77 7.60
CA LEU A 23 27.39 -14.32 6.91
C LEU A 23 27.40 -12.78 6.79
N THR A 24 26.22 -12.17 6.71
CA THR A 24 25.99 -10.73 6.69
C THR A 24 24.98 -10.35 7.77
N SER A 25 25.35 -9.40 8.63
CA SER A 25 24.39 -8.89 9.62
C SER A 25 23.27 -8.11 8.93
N GLU A 26 22.02 -8.37 9.31
CA GLU A 26 20.89 -7.56 8.89
C GLU A 26 20.82 -6.26 9.70
N THR A 27 21.09 -5.14 9.04
CA THR A 27 21.05 -3.79 9.63
C THR A 27 20.11 -2.91 8.81
N HIS A 28 18.92 -2.64 9.35
CA HIS A 28 17.87 -1.89 8.67
C HIS A 28 18.19 -0.38 8.60
N PRO A 29 18.11 0.27 7.41
CA PRO A 29 18.22 1.72 7.30
C PRO A 29 17.07 2.42 8.03
N SER A 30 17.39 3.44 8.83
CA SER A 30 16.39 4.24 9.53
C SER A 30 15.58 5.10 8.55
N LEU A 31 14.28 5.24 8.80
CA LEU A 31 13.38 6.12 8.07
C LEU A 31 12.36 6.70 9.04
N THR A 32 12.49 7.99 9.34
CA THR A 32 11.53 8.66 10.22
C THR A 32 10.24 8.99 9.47
N TRP A 33 9.12 8.89 10.16
CA TRP A 33 7.80 9.29 9.68
C TRP A 33 7.07 10.05 10.80
N GLN A 34 5.86 10.52 10.55
CA GLN A 34 5.12 11.33 11.51
C GLN A 34 3.70 10.83 11.73
N LYS A 35 3.27 10.82 13.00
CA LYS A 35 1.88 10.57 13.37
C LYS A 35 1.21 11.90 13.69
N CYS A 36 0.11 12.22 13.03
CA CYS A 36 -0.54 13.52 13.09
C CYS A 36 -1.93 13.44 13.74
N THR A 37 -2.31 14.50 14.42
CA THR A 37 -3.67 14.69 14.95
C THR A 37 -4.12 16.12 14.67
N THR A 38 -5.42 16.32 14.50
CA THR A 38 -6.00 17.66 14.28
C THR A 38 -5.71 18.63 15.43
N SER A 39 -5.66 18.14 16.68
CA SER A 39 -5.42 18.97 17.86
C SER A 39 -3.96 19.11 18.26
N GLY A 40 -3.14 18.09 18.01
CA GLY A 40 -1.77 17.97 18.52
C GLY A 40 -0.67 18.17 17.48
N GLY A 41 -1.02 18.40 16.21
CA GLY A 41 -0.04 18.44 15.13
C GLY A 41 0.62 17.08 14.90
N CYS A 42 1.82 17.09 14.34
CA CYS A 42 2.55 15.87 13.95
C CYS A 42 3.71 15.57 14.90
N VAL A 43 3.78 14.32 15.38
CA VAL A 43 4.85 13.78 16.22
C VAL A 43 5.71 12.81 15.43
N THR A 44 7.00 13.09 15.35
CA THR A 44 7.99 12.22 14.68
C THR A 44 8.09 10.87 15.37
N GLN A 45 7.96 9.81 14.56
CA GLN A 45 8.22 8.43 14.91
C GLN A 45 9.66 8.10 14.50
N SER A 46 10.60 8.25 15.44
CA SER A 46 12.05 8.14 15.17
C SER A 46 12.56 6.69 15.11
N SER A 47 11.78 5.71 15.56
CA SER A 47 12.13 4.30 15.54
C SER A 47 11.90 3.61 14.20
N GLY A 48 11.26 4.29 13.23
CA GLY A 48 10.96 3.74 11.92
C GLY A 48 12.23 3.31 11.17
N LYS A 49 12.15 2.14 10.53
CA LYS A 49 13.21 1.57 9.69
C LYS A 49 12.59 0.92 8.46
N ILE A 50 13.39 0.66 7.44
CA ILE A 50 12.96 -0.11 6.27
C ILE A 50 13.65 -1.46 6.23
N VAL A 51 12.98 -2.45 5.66
CA VAL A 51 13.53 -3.78 5.44
C VAL A 51 13.30 -4.23 4.00
N LEU A 52 14.35 -4.78 3.38
CA LEU A 52 14.30 -5.36 2.04
C LEU A 52 13.48 -6.65 2.04
N ASP A 53 12.63 -6.80 1.03
CA ASP A 53 11.89 -8.02 0.74
C ASP A 53 12.79 -9.24 0.57
N SER A 54 12.33 -10.39 1.08
CA SER A 54 13.10 -11.62 1.09
C SER A 54 13.49 -12.17 -0.28
N ASN A 55 12.77 -11.83 -1.35
CA ASN A 55 13.01 -12.30 -2.70
C ASN A 55 14.33 -11.79 -3.27
N TRP A 56 14.79 -10.61 -2.83
CA TRP A 56 16.07 -10.02 -3.25
C TRP A 56 17.27 -10.53 -2.48
N ARG A 57 17.05 -11.18 -1.33
CA ARG A 57 18.14 -11.61 -0.46
C ARG A 57 18.89 -12.77 -1.07
N TRP A 58 20.17 -12.84 -0.73
CA TRP A 58 20.96 -14.03 -1.01
C TRP A 58 20.41 -15.23 -0.22
N VAL A 59 20.20 -16.33 -0.94
CA VAL A 59 19.72 -17.61 -0.39
C VAL A 59 20.81 -18.66 -0.55
N HIS A 60 21.36 -19.13 0.57
CA HIS A 60 22.46 -20.10 0.57
C HIS A 60 22.25 -21.20 1.61
N THR A 61 23.06 -22.26 1.52
CA THR A 61 23.05 -23.35 2.49
C THR A 61 23.28 -22.84 3.90
N THR A 62 22.56 -23.37 4.89
CA THR A 62 22.72 -23.01 6.30
C THR A 62 24.11 -23.26 6.88
N SER A 63 24.89 -24.14 6.23
CA SER A 63 26.23 -24.56 6.70
C SER A 63 27.39 -23.90 5.94
N GLY A 64 27.12 -23.04 4.94
CA GLY A 64 28.18 -22.50 4.09
C GLY A 64 27.68 -21.54 3.02
N TYR A 65 28.45 -21.36 1.95
CA TYR A 65 28.26 -20.30 0.95
C TYR A 65 27.60 -20.79 -0.35
N THR A 66 27.18 -22.06 -0.42
CA THR A 66 26.62 -22.61 -1.66
C THR A 66 25.21 -22.08 -1.88
N ASN A 67 24.97 -21.46 -3.03
CA ASN A 67 23.66 -20.90 -3.38
C ASN A 67 22.59 -22.00 -3.45
N CYS A 68 21.45 -21.73 -2.82
CA CYS A 68 20.22 -22.48 -3.04
C CYS A 68 19.47 -22.01 -4.29
N TYR A 69 19.67 -20.75 -4.68
CA TYR A 69 19.06 -20.11 -5.84
C TYR A 69 20.09 -19.21 -6.53
N THR A 70 20.25 -19.37 -7.85
CA THR A 70 21.20 -18.58 -8.66
C THR A 70 20.54 -18.20 -9.98
N GLY A 71 20.67 -16.93 -10.37
CA GLY A 71 19.96 -16.39 -11.54
C GLY A 71 18.46 -16.56 -11.32
N ASN A 72 17.83 -17.44 -12.10
CA ASN A 72 16.42 -17.76 -12.00
C ASN A 72 16.12 -19.25 -11.71
N ALA A 73 17.07 -19.98 -11.13
CA ALA A 73 16.93 -21.41 -10.88
C ALA A 73 17.32 -21.82 -9.45
N TRP A 74 16.54 -22.76 -8.90
CA TRP A 74 16.86 -23.45 -7.63
C TRP A 74 17.89 -24.56 -7.85
N ASN A 75 18.75 -24.78 -6.85
CA ASN A 75 19.66 -25.92 -6.83
C ASN A 75 18.90 -27.20 -6.46
N ALA A 76 18.60 -28.05 -7.44
CA ALA A 76 17.79 -29.26 -7.26
C ALA A 76 18.34 -30.27 -6.24
N THR A 77 19.66 -30.28 -5.98
CA THR A 77 20.26 -31.17 -4.98
C THR A 77 19.99 -30.67 -3.56
N ILE A 78 20.05 -29.35 -3.34
CA ILE A 78 19.78 -28.73 -2.04
C ILE A 78 18.28 -28.60 -1.79
N CYS A 79 17.53 -28.35 -2.87
CA CYS A 79 16.11 -28.05 -2.89
C CYS A 79 15.29 -29.09 -3.70
N PRO A 80 15.28 -30.37 -3.29
CA PRO A 80 14.52 -31.41 -3.97
C PRO A 80 13.00 -31.29 -3.73
N ASP A 81 12.61 -30.66 -2.63
CA ASP A 81 11.22 -30.41 -2.25
C ASP A 81 11.11 -29.14 -1.38
N PRO A 82 9.91 -28.55 -1.22
CA PRO A 82 9.71 -27.29 -0.50
C PRO A 82 10.22 -27.28 0.95
N ALA A 83 9.99 -28.35 1.71
CA ALA A 83 10.31 -28.41 3.12
C ALA A 83 11.81 -28.64 3.34
N THR A 84 12.42 -29.53 2.55
CA THR A 84 13.86 -29.76 2.56
C THR A 84 14.62 -28.51 2.11
N CYS A 85 14.15 -27.84 1.06
CA CYS A 85 14.76 -26.59 0.60
C CYS A 85 14.70 -25.51 1.68
N ALA A 86 13.53 -25.27 2.28
CA ALA A 86 13.39 -24.33 3.38
C ALA A 86 14.37 -24.68 4.52
N SER A 87 14.43 -25.95 4.93
CA SER A 87 15.34 -26.45 5.97
C SER A 87 16.82 -26.22 5.69
N ASN A 88 17.24 -26.41 4.44
CA ASN A 88 18.64 -26.37 4.04
C ASN A 88 19.12 -24.95 3.72
N CYS A 89 18.21 -24.01 3.51
CA CYS A 89 18.49 -22.70 2.95
C CYS A 89 18.19 -21.57 3.93
N ALA A 90 19.02 -20.55 3.89
CA ALA A 90 18.97 -19.42 4.78
C ALA A 90 18.92 -18.10 4.00
N LEU A 91 18.10 -17.15 4.47
CA LEU A 91 18.12 -15.76 4.01
C LEU A 91 19.18 -14.99 4.78
N ASP A 92 20.11 -14.34 4.09
CA ASP A 92 21.15 -13.55 4.73
C ASP A 92 20.81 -12.04 4.79
N GLY A 93 21.63 -11.28 5.53
CA GLY A 93 21.53 -9.82 5.62
C GLY A 93 21.81 -9.12 4.30
N ALA A 94 21.46 -7.83 4.23
CA ALA A 94 21.54 -7.04 2.99
C ALA A 94 22.53 -5.87 3.09
N ASN A 95 23.35 -5.69 2.05
CA ASN A 95 24.06 -4.43 1.80
C ASN A 95 23.15 -3.47 1.01
N TYR A 96 22.27 -2.77 1.74
CA TYR A 96 21.22 -1.89 1.18
C TYR A 96 21.72 -0.93 0.10
N SER A 97 22.72 -0.12 0.40
CA SER A 97 23.21 0.90 -0.54
C SER A 97 24.08 0.29 -1.64
N GLY A 98 25.05 -0.54 -1.26
CA GLY A 98 26.08 -1.02 -2.19
C GLY A 98 25.57 -2.06 -3.20
N THR A 99 24.60 -2.89 -2.81
CA THR A 99 24.07 -3.97 -3.66
C THR A 99 22.70 -3.64 -4.24
N TYR A 100 21.82 -3.03 -3.45
CA TYR A 100 20.42 -2.82 -3.83
C TYR A 100 20.08 -1.37 -4.16
N GLY A 101 21.01 -0.42 -4.00
CA GLY A 101 20.79 0.99 -4.32
C GLY A 101 19.73 1.66 -3.44
N ILE A 102 19.55 1.15 -2.21
CA ILE A 102 18.59 1.63 -1.23
C ILE A 102 19.33 2.53 -0.24
N THR A 103 18.91 3.79 -0.14
CA THR A 103 19.49 4.75 0.80
C THR A 103 18.40 5.50 1.56
N THR A 104 18.70 5.89 2.80
CA THR A 104 17.85 6.78 3.58
C THR A 104 18.62 7.98 4.10
N SER A 105 17.91 9.09 4.29
CA SER A 105 18.44 10.30 4.93
C SER A 105 17.31 10.97 5.70
N GLY A 106 17.31 10.82 7.04
CA GLY A 106 16.26 11.33 7.91
C GLY A 106 14.90 10.71 7.59
N ASN A 107 14.03 11.48 6.94
CA ASN A 107 12.67 11.09 6.57
C ASN A 107 12.52 10.70 5.09
N ALA A 108 13.62 10.60 4.34
CA ALA A 108 13.62 10.28 2.92
C ALA A 108 14.25 8.90 2.65
N LEU A 109 13.61 8.14 1.77
CA LEU A 109 14.04 6.86 1.20
C LEU A 109 14.21 7.06 -0.31
N THR A 110 15.39 6.75 -0.84
CA THR A 110 15.64 6.71 -2.29
C THR A 110 15.89 5.27 -2.72
N LEU A 111 15.18 4.84 -3.75
CA LEU A 111 15.34 3.54 -4.40
C LEU A 111 15.88 3.76 -5.81
N LYS A 112 17.06 3.22 -6.10
CA LYS A 112 17.59 3.18 -7.48
C LYS A 112 17.01 1.99 -8.23
N PHE A 113 16.82 2.17 -9.53
CA PHE A 113 16.32 1.11 -10.39
C PHE A 113 17.39 0.05 -10.65
N VAL A 114 18.58 0.43 -11.13
CA VAL A 114 19.68 -0.52 -11.38
C VAL A 114 20.86 -0.22 -10.47
N THR A 115 21.39 -1.26 -9.81
CA THR A 115 22.64 -1.18 -9.04
C THR A 115 23.62 -2.23 -9.54
N LYS A 116 24.71 -1.79 -10.16
CA LYS A 116 25.73 -2.66 -10.74
C LYS A 116 26.84 -2.93 -9.72
N THR A 117 27.05 -4.21 -9.40
CA THR A 117 28.20 -4.71 -8.64
C THR A 117 28.89 -5.82 -9.44
N GLU A 118 29.46 -6.84 -8.79
CA GLU A 118 29.79 -8.10 -9.46
C GLU A 118 28.53 -8.79 -10.02
N ASN A 119 27.40 -8.62 -9.33
CA ASN A 119 26.06 -8.94 -9.83
C ASN A 119 25.26 -7.65 -10.06
N THR A 120 24.34 -7.67 -11.03
CA THR A 120 23.44 -6.53 -11.27
C THR A 120 22.13 -6.76 -10.55
N ASN A 121 21.74 -5.81 -9.70
CA ASN A 121 20.41 -5.76 -9.11
C ASN A 121 19.50 -4.85 -9.94
N VAL A 122 18.28 -5.30 -10.19
CA VAL A 122 17.21 -4.53 -10.86
C VAL A 122 16.00 -4.47 -9.92
N GLY A 123 15.49 -3.25 -9.72
CA GLY A 123 14.36 -2.97 -8.85
C GLY A 123 14.62 -3.22 -7.36
N SER A 124 13.65 -2.85 -6.54
CA SER A 124 13.61 -3.21 -5.12
C SER A 124 12.21 -3.07 -4.55
N ARG A 125 11.92 -3.82 -3.48
CA ARG A 125 10.71 -3.68 -2.66
C ARG A 125 11.09 -3.68 -1.19
N VAL A 126 10.61 -2.70 -0.44
CA VAL A 126 10.89 -2.54 0.99
C VAL A 126 9.63 -2.30 1.81
N TYR A 127 9.68 -2.66 3.08
CA TYR A 127 8.59 -2.51 4.03
C TYR A 127 8.97 -1.57 5.17
N LEU A 128 8.01 -0.83 5.72
CA LEU A 128 8.24 -0.06 6.94
C LEU A 128 8.12 -0.96 8.18
N LEU A 129 9.12 -0.91 9.05
CA LEU A 129 9.17 -1.60 10.33
C LEU A 129 8.72 -0.70 11.49
N ALA A 130 7.98 -1.28 12.43
CA ALA A 130 7.71 -0.67 13.75
C ALA A 130 8.89 -0.89 14.70
N ASP A 131 9.49 -2.09 14.62
CA ASP A 131 10.67 -2.54 15.36
C ASP A 131 11.44 -3.58 14.52
N ASP A 132 12.56 -4.11 15.02
CA ASP A 132 13.42 -5.03 14.26
C ASP A 132 12.77 -6.38 13.92
N SER A 133 11.59 -6.70 14.46
CA SER A 133 10.89 -7.97 14.30
C SER A 133 9.47 -7.85 13.76
N ASN A 134 8.92 -6.63 13.65
CA ASN A 134 7.54 -6.41 13.20
C ASN A 134 7.43 -5.24 12.22
N TYR A 135 6.63 -5.44 11.17
CA TYR A 135 6.17 -4.38 10.29
C TYR A 135 5.32 -3.35 11.03
N GLN A 136 5.38 -2.10 10.58
CA GLN A 136 4.46 -1.07 11.00
C GLN A 136 3.08 -1.34 10.36
N MET A 137 2.12 -1.67 11.21
CA MET A 137 0.73 -1.87 10.79
C MET A 137 -0.02 -0.54 10.80
N PHE A 138 -0.69 -0.22 9.69
CA PHE A 138 -1.51 0.99 9.52
C PHE A 138 -2.99 0.64 9.43
N LYS A 139 -3.80 1.20 10.33
CA LYS A 139 -5.26 1.06 10.31
C LYS A 139 -5.88 2.24 9.60
N LEU A 140 -6.26 2.07 8.34
CA LEU A 140 -6.47 3.19 7.41
C LEU A 140 -7.85 3.85 7.53
N LYS A 141 -8.88 3.18 8.09
CA LYS A 141 -10.23 3.74 8.13
C LYS A 141 -10.30 5.06 8.90
N ASN A 142 -10.92 6.07 8.29
CA ASN A 142 -11.06 7.42 8.81
C ASN A 142 -9.72 8.07 9.17
N GLN A 143 -8.70 7.80 8.35
CA GLN A 143 -7.37 8.38 8.47
C GLN A 143 -6.95 8.97 7.11
N GLU A 144 -5.87 9.75 7.16
CA GLU A 144 -5.19 10.35 6.04
C GLU A 144 -3.74 9.87 6.03
N PHE A 145 -3.29 9.40 4.87
CA PHE A 145 -1.91 9.02 4.62
C PHE A 145 -1.31 9.94 3.56
N THR A 146 -0.16 10.52 3.88
CA THR A 146 0.48 11.56 3.08
C THR A 146 1.98 11.32 3.01
N PHE A 147 2.56 11.60 1.85
CA PHE A 147 4.01 11.54 1.64
C PHE A 147 4.41 12.55 0.57
N ASP A 148 5.68 12.92 0.56
CA ASP A 148 6.29 13.63 -0.56
C ASP A 148 6.97 12.62 -1.49
N VAL A 149 6.92 12.85 -2.80
CA VAL A 149 7.53 12.00 -3.81
C VAL A 149 8.24 12.78 -4.90
N GLU A 150 9.37 12.26 -5.36
CA GLU A 150 10.11 12.74 -6.52
C GLU A 150 10.19 11.62 -7.55
N VAL A 151 9.54 11.86 -8.71
CA VAL A 151 9.40 10.90 -9.82
C VAL A 151 10.01 11.43 -11.13
N SER A 152 10.66 12.59 -11.09
CA SER A 152 11.25 13.26 -12.27
C SER A 152 12.34 12.46 -12.98
N ASN A 153 12.80 11.38 -12.34
CA ASN A 153 13.79 10.44 -12.87
C ASN A 153 13.19 9.03 -13.07
N LEU A 154 11.87 8.95 -13.30
CA LEU A 154 11.15 7.72 -13.65
C LEU A 154 10.53 7.88 -15.03
N PRO A 155 11.17 7.41 -16.11
CA PRO A 155 10.61 7.42 -17.46
C PRO A 155 9.46 6.42 -17.67
N CYS A 156 8.90 6.42 -18.89
CA CYS A 156 7.98 5.39 -19.38
C CYS A 156 8.52 3.98 -19.11
N GLY A 157 7.65 3.06 -18.70
CA GLY A 157 8.04 1.68 -18.44
C GLY A 157 8.48 1.38 -17.00
N LEU A 158 8.69 2.40 -16.17
CA LEU A 158 8.97 2.24 -14.76
C LEU A 158 7.76 2.58 -13.90
N ASN A 159 7.73 2.02 -12.71
CA ASN A 159 6.78 2.36 -11.66
C ASN A 159 7.54 2.48 -10.33
N GLY A 160 7.47 3.67 -9.74
CA GLY A 160 7.79 3.87 -8.35
C GLY A 160 6.51 3.73 -7.53
N ALA A 161 6.23 2.54 -7.01
CA ALA A 161 4.99 2.27 -6.28
C ALA A 161 5.13 2.45 -4.75
N LEU A 162 4.10 3.05 -4.14
CA LEU A 162 3.90 3.11 -2.69
C LEU A 162 2.47 2.67 -2.39
N TYR A 163 2.32 1.60 -1.61
CA TYR A 163 1.06 0.90 -1.43
C TYR A 163 0.97 0.19 -0.09
N PHE A 164 -0.19 -0.36 0.23
CA PHE A 164 -0.44 -1.13 1.43
C PHE A 164 -0.83 -2.56 1.08
N SER A 165 -0.23 -3.52 1.77
CA SER A 165 -0.53 -4.96 1.64
C SER A 165 -1.00 -5.55 2.97
N GLU A 166 -2.01 -6.40 2.95
CA GLU A 166 -2.56 -7.08 4.16
C GLU A 166 -1.68 -8.25 4.64
N MET A 167 -0.37 -7.99 4.77
CA MET A 167 0.62 -8.89 5.34
C MET A 167 0.47 -9.04 6.86
N ALA A 168 0.95 -10.16 7.40
CA ALA A 168 1.07 -10.34 8.84
C ALA A 168 2.22 -9.48 9.40
N ALA A 169 2.03 -8.88 10.58
CA ALA A 169 3.02 -7.99 11.20
C ALA A 169 4.41 -8.62 11.39
N ASP A 170 4.47 -9.93 11.68
CA ASP A 170 5.71 -10.67 11.90
C ASP A 170 6.26 -11.36 10.64
N GLY A 171 5.70 -11.08 9.46
CA GLY A 171 6.05 -11.76 8.21
C GLY A 171 5.60 -13.23 8.17
N GLY A 172 4.71 -13.65 9.07
CA GLY A 172 4.14 -14.99 9.14
C GLY A 172 4.88 -15.95 10.09
N MET A 173 5.83 -15.48 10.91
CA MET A 173 6.57 -16.35 11.85
C MET A 173 5.67 -17.10 12.83
N SER A 174 4.66 -16.42 13.40
CA SER A 174 3.73 -17.02 14.36
C SER A 174 2.81 -18.05 13.73
N LYS A 175 2.48 -17.89 12.44
CA LYS A 175 1.59 -18.80 11.70
C LYS A 175 2.35 -19.99 11.11
N TYR A 176 3.59 -19.78 10.70
CA TYR A 176 4.41 -20.79 10.04
C TYR A 176 5.68 -21.00 10.86
N SER A 177 5.69 -22.05 11.68
CA SER A 177 6.83 -22.39 12.54
C SER A 177 8.11 -22.67 11.75
N THR A 178 7.97 -22.97 10.45
CA THR A 178 9.06 -23.11 9.49
C THR A 178 9.54 -21.77 8.91
N ASN A 179 9.01 -20.61 9.29
CA ASN A 179 9.62 -19.32 8.99
C ASN A 179 10.42 -18.84 10.22
N LYS A 180 11.76 -18.91 10.19
CA LYS A 180 12.61 -18.34 11.24
C LYS A 180 13.10 -16.92 10.96
N ALA A 181 12.81 -16.41 9.77
CA ALA A 181 13.35 -15.14 9.28
C ALA A 181 12.39 -13.96 9.56
N GLY A 182 11.11 -14.11 9.23
CA GLY A 182 10.07 -13.14 9.57
C GLY A 182 10.20 -11.76 8.95
N ALA A 183 9.55 -10.78 9.56
CA ALA A 183 9.57 -9.38 9.11
C ALA A 183 10.99 -8.79 9.14
N LYS A 184 11.85 -9.26 10.07
CA LYS A 184 13.27 -8.87 10.14
C LYS A 184 14.01 -9.07 8.80
N TYR A 185 13.61 -10.08 8.04
CA TYR A 185 14.19 -10.41 6.73
C TYR A 185 13.20 -10.22 5.57
N GLY A 186 12.12 -9.45 5.78
CA GLY A 186 11.21 -9.08 4.69
C GLY A 186 10.36 -10.24 4.14
N THR A 187 9.99 -11.22 4.97
CA THR A 187 9.18 -12.37 4.53
C THR A 187 7.67 -12.12 4.60
N GLY A 188 6.88 -12.95 3.91
CA GLY A 188 5.42 -12.96 4.06
C GLY A 188 4.68 -12.03 3.11
N TYR A 189 5.35 -11.56 2.04
CA TYR A 189 4.72 -10.74 1.01
C TYR A 189 3.50 -11.40 0.38
N CYS A 190 2.53 -10.58 0.03
CA CYS A 190 1.35 -10.90 -0.74
C CYS A 190 0.80 -9.62 -1.37
N ASP A 191 0.02 -9.75 -2.42
CA ASP A 191 -0.72 -8.65 -3.02
C ASP A 191 -1.94 -9.20 -3.79
N ALA A 192 -2.68 -8.34 -4.49
CA ALA A 192 -3.89 -8.74 -5.20
C ALA A 192 -3.64 -9.42 -6.56
N GLN A 193 -2.39 -9.41 -7.04
CA GLN A 193 -1.96 -10.17 -8.22
C GLN A 193 -1.68 -11.64 -7.90
N CYS A 194 -1.67 -12.02 -6.61
CA CYS A 194 -1.37 -13.37 -6.16
C CYS A 194 -0.02 -13.92 -6.71
N PRO A 195 1.08 -13.17 -6.55
CA PRO A 195 2.36 -13.38 -7.22
C PRO A 195 2.91 -14.78 -6.97
N LYS A 196 3.33 -15.43 -8.06
CA LYS A 196 3.89 -16.79 -8.06
C LYS A 196 5.42 -16.81 -8.09
N ASP A 197 6.05 -15.65 -8.21
CA ASP A 197 7.49 -15.44 -8.25
C ASP A 197 8.14 -15.36 -6.86
N ILE A 198 7.33 -15.33 -5.80
CA ILE A 198 7.81 -15.31 -4.43
C ILE A 198 8.49 -16.64 -4.08
N LYS A 199 9.78 -16.55 -3.74
CA LYS A 199 10.66 -17.71 -3.46
C LYS A 199 10.24 -18.51 -2.23
N PHE A 200 9.72 -17.85 -1.19
CA PHE A 200 9.27 -18.50 0.04
C PHE A 200 7.86 -18.07 0.42
N ILE A 201 6.94 -19.02 0.53
CA ILE A 201 5.54 -18.78 0.88
C ILE A 201 5.16 -19.77 1.99
N ASN A 202 4.56 -19.26 3.07
CA ASN A 202 4.14 -20.06 4.23
C ASN A 202 5.28 -20.84 4.90
N GLY A 203 6.51 -20.30 4.90
CA GLY A 203 7.69 -20.96 5.48
C GLY A 203 8.21 -22.15 4.67
N GLU A 204 7.77 -22.29 3.41
CA GLU A 204 8.21 -23.32 2.46
C GLU A 204 8.82 -22.65 1.22
N ALA A 205 9.83 -23.28 0.60
CA ALA A 205 10.36 -22.80 -0.67
C ALA A 205 9.39 -23.14 -1.82
N ASN A 206 9.14 -22.18 -2.71
CA ASN A 206 8.20 -22.33 -3.83
C ASN A 206 8.81 -23.08 -5.03
N VAL A 207 9.46 -24.22 -4.78
CA VAL A 207 10.28 -24.96 -5.76
C VAL A 207 9.45 -25.83 -6.71
N LEU A 208 8.22 -26.18 -6.34
CA LEU A 208 7.36 -27.04 -7.15
C LEU A 208 6.99 -26.32 -8.44
N ASP A 209 7.15 -27.01 -9.57
CA ASP A 209 6.88 -26.49 -10.93
C ASP A 209 7.58 -25.17 -11.23
N TRP A 210 8.73 -24.90 -10.58
CA TRP A 210 9.47 -23.66 -10.79
C TRP A 210 9.89 -23.51 -12.25
N THR A 211 9.38 -22.46 -12.89
CA THR A 211 9.64 -22.16 -14.30
C THR A 211 10.40 -20.83 -14.38
N PRO A 212 11.68 -20.85 -14.81
CA PRO A 212 12.45 -19.64 -15.06
C PRO A 212 11.73 -18.70 -16.03
N SER A 213 11.75 -17.39 -15.76
CA SER A 213 11.22 -16.42 -16.70
C SER A 213 12.07 -16.39 -17.98
N SER A 214 11.43 -16.26 -19.14
CA SER A 214 12.12 -16.14 -20.43
C SER A 214 12.67 -14.74 -20.69
N ASN A 215 12.19 -13.74 -19.95
CA ASN A 215 12.56 -12.33 -20.12
C ASN A 215 13.07 -11.68 -18.82
N ASP A 216 13.25 -12.45 -17.74
CA ASP A 216 13.88 -12.01 -16.49
C ASP A 216 14.89 -13.08 -16.03
N VAL A 217 16.16 -12.67 -15.93
CA VAL A 217 17.26 -13.57 -15.53
C VAL A 217 17.32 -13.82 -14.03
N ASN A 218 16.57 -13.08 -13.22
CA ASN A 218 16.55 -13.13 -11.76
C ASN A 218 15.26 -13.75 -11.19
N ALA A 219 14.21 -13.86 -12.01
CA ALA A 219 12.90 -14.35 -11.60
C ALA A 219 12.44 -15.62 -12.33
N GLY A 220 11.52 -16.31 -11.69
CA GLY A 220 10.75 -17.42 -12.24
C GLY A 220 9.45 -17.51 -11.46
N THR A 221 8.61 -18.50 -11.76
CA THR A 221 7.35 -18.72 -11.02
C THR A 221 7.24 -20.15 -10.54
N GLY A 222 6.86 -20.34 -9.28
CA GLY A 222 6.54 -21.65 -8.72
C GLY A 222 5.08 -22.02 -8.89
N ARG A 223 4.68 -23.15 -8.30
CA ARG A 223 3.29 -23.64 -8.27
C ARG A 223 2.37 -22.68 -7.53
N TYR A 224 2.83 -22.18 -6.39
CA TYR A 224 2.02 -21.39 -5.49
C TYR A 224 2.14 -19.90 -5.76
N GLY A 225 1.06 -19.17 -5.50
CA GLY A 225 1.10 -17.72 -5.34
C GLY A 225 0.70 -17.30 -3.92
N THR A 226 0.78 -16.01 -3.63
CA THR A 226 0.48 -15.45 -2.30
C THR A 226 -0.41 -14.21 -2.42
N CYS A 227 -1.68 -14.37 -2.07
CA CYS A 227 -2.75 -13.40 -2.25
C CYS A 227 -3.07 -12.65 -0.96
N CYS A 228 -3.37 -11.36 -1.04
CA CYS A 228 -4.08 -10.61 -0.01
C CYS A 228 -4.65 -9.30 -0.53
N ASN A 229 -5.49 -8.64 0.27
CA ASN A 229 -6.01 -7.32 -0.10
C ASN A 229 -4.85 -6.32 -0.25
N GLU A 230 -5.00 -5.42 -1.21
CA GLU A 230 -4.01 -4.42 -1.58
C GLU A 230 -4.67 -3.05 -1.78
N MET A 231 -3.97 -2.00 -1.34
CA MET A 231 -4.37 -0.62 -1.58
C MET A 231 -3.19 0.15 -2.16
N ASP A 232 -3.24 0.36 -3.47
CA ASP A 232 -2.28 1.14 -4.21
C ASP A 232 -2.54 2.62 -4.00
N VAL A 233 -1.79 3.20 -3.07
CA VAL A 233 -1.85 4.64 -2.83
C VAL A 233 -1.23 5.38 -4.01
N TRP A 234 -0.19 4.81 -4.61
CA TRP A 234 0.58 5.45 -5.65
C TRP A 234 1.27 4.42 -6.53
N GLU A 235 0.87 4.38 -7.79
CA GLU A 235 1.64 3.74 -8.86
C GLU A 235 1.92 4.79 -9.91
N ALA A 236 3.18 5.13 -10.14
CA ALA A 236 3.50 6.24 -11.01
C ALA A 236 4.91 6.24 -11.57
N ASN A 237 5.02 7.00 -12.65
CA ASN A 237 6.25 7.56 -13.16
C ASN A 237 6.03 9.04 -13.50
N GLN A 238 6.95 9.67 -14.21
CA GLN A 238 6.82 11.10 -14.55
C GLN A 238 5.69 11.42 -15.55
N ILE A 239 5.08 10.39 -16.17
CA ILE A 239 4.08 10.53 -17.23
C ILE A 239 2.67 10.28 -16.72
N SER A 240 2.49 9.29 -15.85
CA SER A 240 1.17 8.88 -15.37
C SER A 240 1.22 8.40 -13.93
N ALA A 241 0.08 8.52 -13.25
CA ALA A 241 -0.11 8.05 -11.89
C ALA A 241 -1.52 7.47 -11.70
N ALA A 242 -1.62 6.42 -10.91
CA ALA A 242 -2.86 5.79 -10.50
C ALA A 242 -2.91 5.58 -8.97
N TYR A 243 -4.13 5.45 -8.45
CA TYR A 243 -4.38 4.90 -7.12
C TYR A 243 -5.59 3.97 -7.17
N THR A 244 -5.48 2.82 -6.52
CA THR A 244 -6.34 1.66 -6.82
C THR A 244 -6.53 0.77 -5.59
N PRO A 245 -7.76 0.60 -5.08
CA PRO A 245 -8.08 -0.46 -4.12
C PRO A 245 -8.32 -1.80 -4.84
N HIS A 246 -7.75 -2.85 -4.29
CA HIS A 246 -7.84 -4.23 -4.78
C HIS A 246 -8.35 -5.16 -3.68
N PRO A 247 -9.68 -5.38 -3.60
CA PRO A 247 -10.25 -6.27 -2.61
C PRO A 247 -10.05 -7.74 -2.99
N CYS A 248 -9.93 -8.57 -1.97
CA CYS A 248 -9.94 -10.02 -2.05
C CYS A 248 -11.07 -10.59 -1.18
N THR A 249 -11.51 -11.80 -1.55
CA THR A 249 -12.49 -12.57 -0.77
C THR A 249 -11.89 -13.21 0.48
N VAL A 250 -10.56 -13.35 0.52
CA VAL A 250 -9.79 -13.83 1.66
C VAL A 250 -9.36 -12.67 2.56
N THR A 251 -8.97 -12.99 3.80
CA THR A 251 -8.50 -12.01 4.78
C THR A 251 -7.06 -12.35 5.19
N GLY A 252 -6.18 -11.37 5.05
CA GLY A 252 -4.74 -11.52 5.25
C GLY A 252 -4.07 -12.41 4.20
N GLN A 253 -2.76 -12.58 4.35
CA GLN A 253 -1.95 -13.43 3.48
C GLN A 253 -2.51 -14.86 3.35
N THR A 254 -2.76 -15.26 2.10
CA THR A 254 -3.30 -16.58 1.72
C THR A 254 -2.53 -17.15 0.54
N ARG A 255 -1.96 -18.35 0.70
CA ARG A 255 -1.34 -19.09 -0.40
C ARG A 255 -2.40 -19.63 -1.35
N CYS A 256 -2.22 -19.45 -2.66
CA CYS A 256 -3.11 -19.95 -3.71
C CYS A 256 -2.42 -21.00 -4.59
N SER A 257 -3.21 -21.75 -5.35
CA SER A 257 -2.72 -22.62 -6.43
C SER A 257 -3.73 -22.72 -7.57
N GLY A 258 -3.28 -23.02 -8.79
CA GLY A 258 -4.18 -23.17 -9.94
C GLY A 258 -5.00 -21.90 -10.22
N SER A 259 -6.30 -22.06 -10.46
CA SER A 259 -7.22 -20.95 -10.76
C SER A 259 -7.41 -19.96 -9.61
N ASP A 260 -7.08 -20.36 -8.37
CA ASP A 260 -7.17 -19.46 -7.23
C ASP A 260 -6.25 -18.24 -7.37
N CYS A 261 -5.10 -18.42 -8.04
CA CYS A 261 -4.08 -17.38 -8.21
C CYS A 261 -4.36 -16.40 -9.35
N SER A 262 -5.25 -16.69 -10.30
CA SER A 262 -5.45 -15.81 -11.46
C SER A 262 -6.58 -14.80 -11.26
N SER A 263 -7.67 -15.23 -10.62
CA SER A 263 -8.81 -14.36 -10.29
C SER A 263 -9.72 -14.96 -9.22
N GLY A 264 -9.30 -16.07 -8.59
CA GLY A 264 -10.12 -16.78 -7.61
C GLY A 264 -10.30 -15.95 -6.34
N TYR A 265 -9.21 -15.51 -5.72
CA TYR A 265 -9.28 -14.79 -4.45
C TYR A 265 -9.42 -13.27 -4.60
N CYS A 266 -8.62 -12.67 -5.46
CA CYS A 266 -8.42 -11.22 -5.52
C CYS A 266 -8.96 -10.59 -6.80
N ASP A 267 -9.13 -9.27 -6.76
CA ASP A 267 -9.35 -8.42 -7.94
C ASP A 267 -8.00 -7.88 -8.45
N PRO A 268 -7.38 -8.49 -9.47
CA PRO A 268 -6.10 -8.02 -9.99
C PRO A 268 -6.21 -6.69 -10.75
N ALA A 269 -7.41 -6.31 -11.22
CA ALA A 269 -7.59 -5.08 -11.99
C ALA A 269 -7.91 -3.88 -11.09
N GLY A 270 -8.56 -4.12 -9.96
CA GLY A 270 -8.94 -3.09 -8.99
C GLY A 270 -9.97 -2.10 -9.51
N CYS A 271 -10.21 -1.04 -8.72
CA CYS A 271 -11.01 0.12 -9.13
C CYS A 271 -10.14 1.37 -9.24
N ASP A 272 -9.48 1.55 -10.37
CA ASP A 272 -8.40 2.53 -10.54
C ASP A 272 -8.90 3.95 -10.81
N PHE A 273 -8.15 4.93 -10.30
CA PHE A 273 -8.26 6.32 -10.73
C PHE A 273 -6.90 6.82 -11.22
N ASN A 274 -6.74 6.83 -12.55
CA ASN A 274 -5.67 7.52 -13.27
C ASN A 274 -6.27 8.72 -14.01
N SER A 275 -5.84 9.95 -13.69
CA SER A 275 -6.39 11.19 -14.26
C SER A 275 -6.40 11.20 -15.80
N TYR A 276 -5.32 10.71 -16.42
CA TYR A 276 -5.20 10.63 -17.87
C TYR A 276 -6.18 9.59 -18.43
N ARG A 277 -6.27 8.40 -17.82
CA ARG A 277 -7.25 7.36 -18.19
C ARG A 277 -8.69 7.85 -18.05
N MET A 278 -8.95 8.67 -17.04
CA MET A 278 -10.24 9.31 -16.78
C MET A 278 -10.51 10.55 -17.64
N GLY A 279 -9.71 10.81 -18.68
CA GLY A 279 -10.00 11.82 -19.70
C GLY A 279 -9.39 13.20 -19.44
N VAL A 280 -8.60 13.39 -18.38
CA VAL A 280 -7.95 14.67 -18.04
C VAL A 280 -6.46 14.60 -18.36
N LYS A 281 -6.13 14.94 -19.60
CA LYS A 281 -4.81 14.66 -20.20
C LYS A 281 -3.70 15.62 -19.76
N ASN A 282 -4.03 16.75 -19.15
CA ASN A 282 -3.09 17.80 -18.71
C ASN A 282 -3.05 17.98 -17.18
N PHE A 283 -3.55 17.01 -16.41
CA PHE A 283 -3.55 17.11 -14.95
C PHE A 283 -2.18 16.79 -14.34
N TYR A 284 -1.57 15.67 -14.71
CA TYR A 284 -0.32 15.17 -14.16
C TYR A 284 0.67 14.88 -15.29
N GLY A 285 1.90 15.38 -15.18
CA GLY A 285 2.93 15.17 -16.19
C GLY A 285 4.10 16.16 -16.09
N GLN A 286 5.04 16.07 -17.02
CA GLN A 286 6.28 16.84 -16.96
C GLN A 286 6.10 18.30 -17.40
N GLY A 287 6.45 19.22 -16.51
CA GLY A 287 6.57 20.65 -16.79
C GLY A 287 5.35 21.46 -16.37
N SER A 288 5.51 22.78 -16.38
CA SER A 288 4.54 23.75 -15.84
C SER A 288 3.23 23.86 -16.62
N SER A 289 3.09 23.17 -17.76
CA SER A 289 1.81 23.05 -18.48
C SER A 289 0.85 22.03 -17.84
N TYR A 290 1.34 21.15 -16.96
CA TYR A 290 0.53 20.23 -16.18
C TYR A 290 0.12 20.86 -14.85
N THR A 291 -1.03 20.44 -14.32
CA THR A 291 -1.53 20.95 -13.03
C THR A 291 -0.65 20.48 -11.86
N VAL A 292 -0.22 19.22 -11.91
CA VAL A 292 0.79 18.60 -11.04
C VAL A 292 2.04 18.35 -11.89
N ASP A 293 3.08 19.12 -11.64
CA ASP A 293 4.33 19.10 -12.40
C ASP A 293 5.29 18.03 -11.85
N THR A 294 5.51 16.97 -12.60
CA THR A 294 6.35 15.83 -12.19
C THR A 294 7.84 16.10 -12.23
N THR A 295 8.27 17.28 -12.73
CA THR A 295 9.67 17.71 -12.66
C THR A 295 10.08 18.18 -11.26
N LYS A 296 9.09 18.35 -10.37
CA LYS A 296 9.27 18.82 -8.99
C LYS A 296 8.75 17.78 -8.00
N LYS A 297 9.14 17.96 -6.74
CA LYS A 297 8.57 17.19 -5.62
C LYS A 297 7.06 17.43 -5.51
N ILE A 298 6.32 16.37 -5.20
CA ILE A 298 4.87 16.37 -5.06
C ILE A 298 4.53 15.84 -3.67
N THR A 299 3.72 16.55 -2.90
CA THR A 299 3.05 15.94 -1.75
C THR A 299 1.77 15.27 -2.22
N VAL A 300 1.61 13.98 -1.96
CA VAL A 300 0.41 13.19 -2.27
C VAL A 300 -0.35 12.93 -0.97
N VAL A 301 -1.63 13.27 -0.95
CA VAL A 301 -2.53 13.10 0.22
C VAL A 301 -3.64 12.14 -0.16
N THR A 302 -3.84 11.09 0.63
CA THR A 302 -4.94 10.13 0.43
C THR A 302 -5.77 10.00 1.70
N GLN A 303 -7.08 10.23 1.59
CA GLN A 303 -8.03 10.18 2.70
C GLN A 303 -8.93 8.96 2.54
N PHE A 304 -9.07 8.16 3.59
CA PHE A 304 -9.90 6.96 3.62
C PHE A 304 -11.14 7.22 4.45
N ILE A 305 -12.19 7.73 3.81
CA ILE A 305 -13.38 8.25 4.48
C ILE A 305 -14.32 7.10 4.79
N THR A 306 -14.87 7.11 6.00
CA THR A 306 -15.94 6.20 6.41
C THR A 306 -17.29 6.90 6.42
N ALA A 307 -18.36 6.12 6.25
CA ALA A 307 -19.72 6.62 6.10
C ALA A 307 -20.24 7.43 7.30
N ASP A 308 -19.73 7.16 8.50
CA ASP A 308 -20.12 7.84 9.75
C ASP A 308 -19.02 8.76 10.31
N GLY A 309 -17.90 8.91 9.61
CA GLY A 309 -16.77 9.73 10.06
C GLY A 309 -16.01 9.17 11.27
N THR A 310 -16.14 7.87 11.56
CA THR A 310 -15.43 7.20 12.65
C THR A 310 -14.45 6.14 12.13
N ALA A 311 -13.43 5.80 12.92
CA ALA A 311 -12.48 4.73 12.58
C ALA A 311 -13.12 3.33 12.52
N THR A 312 -14.34 3.15 12.99
CA THR A 312 -15.08 1.89 12.96
C THR A 312 -16.13 1.81 11.85
N GLY A 313 -16.49 2.94 11.23
CA GLY A 313 -17.49 3.00 10.17
C GLY A 313 -17.10 2.21 8.92
N ALA A 314 -18.08 1.99 8.03
CA ALA A 314 -17.84 1.38 6.73
C ALA A 314 -17.03 2.33 5.85
N LEU A 315 -15.99 1.84 5.16
CA LEU A 315 -15.27 2.60 4.14
C LEU A 315 -16.24 3.03 3.04
N SER A 316 -16.24 4.30 2.66
CA SER A 316 -17.20 4.87 1.71
C SER A 316 -16.57 5.66 0.57
N GLU A 317 -15.39 6.24 0.77
CA GLU A 317 -14.73 7.05 -0.25
C GLU A 317 -13.20 7.02 -0.03
N ILE A 318 -12.44 6.91 -1.13
CA ILE A 318 -10.99 7.14 -1.14
C ILE A 318 -10.73 8.41 -1.94
N ARG A 319 -10.36 9.48 -1.24
CA ARG A 319 -10.14 10.81 -1.82
C ARG A 319 -8.66 11.11 -1.99
N ARG A 320 -8.33 11.86 -3.03
CA ARG A 320 -6.98 12.29 -3.38
C ARG A 320 -6.87 13.80 -3.39
N LEU A 321 -5.78 14.33 -2.84
CA LEU A 321 -5.32 15.70 -3.04
C LEU A 321 -3.82 15.70 -3.28
N TYR A 322 -3.31 16.81 -3.81
CA TYR A 322 -1.88 17.06 -3.96
C TYR A 322 -1.51 18.40 -3.31
N VAL A 323 -0.26 18.53 -2.88
CA VAL A 323 0.32 19.84 -2.55
C VAL A 323 1.63 20.00 -3.31
N GLN A 324 1.75 21.09 -4.06
CA GLN A 324 2.96 21.44 -4.80
C GLN A 324 3.19 22.94 -4.73
N ASP A 325 4.44 23.34 -4.48
CA ASP A 325 4.83 24.76 -4.29
C ASP A 325 3.92 25.49 -3.27
N GLY A 326 3.51 24.78 -2.20
CA GLY A 326 2.66 25.31 -1.13
C GLY A 326 1.17 25.52 -1.49
N LYS A 327 0.73 25.04 -2.66
CA LYS A 327 -0.66 25.14 -3.13
C LYS A 327 -1.35 23.79 -3.04
N VAL A 328 -2.54 23.77 -2.46
CA VAL A 328 -3.40 22.57 -2.47
C VAL A 328 -4.03 22.43 -3.85
N ILE A 329 -3.91 21.26 -4.44
CA ILE A 329 -4.45 20.90 -5.74
C ILE A 329 -5.46 19.77 -5.51
N GLN A 330 -6.73 20.03 -5.80
CA GLN A 330 -7.77 19.00 -5.78
C GLN A 330 -7.51 17.97 -6.88
N ASN A 331 -7.94 16.73 -6.68
CA ASN A 331 -7.85 15.73 -7.73
C ASN A 331 -8.59 16.20 -9.00
N SER A 332 -8.17 15.68 -10.15
CA SER A 332 -8.90 15.87 -11.39
C SER A 332 -10.31 15.30 -11.29
N LYS A 333 -11.27 15.91 -11.97
CA LYS A 333 -12.60 15.33 -12.19
C LYS A 333 -12.62 14.52 -13.46
N THR A 334 -13.20 13.33 -13.43
CA THR A 334 -13.35 12.46 -14.60
C THR A 334 -14.06 13.20 -15.74
N ASN A 335 -13.59 13.01 -16.97
CA ASN A 335 -14.14 13.59 -18.19
C ASN A 335 -14.32 12.50 -19.25
N ILE A 336 -15.25 11.58 -18.98
CA ILE A 336 -15.62 10.47 -19.87
C ILE A 336 -17.04 10.72 -20.37
N SER A 337 -17.24 10.71 -21.69
CA SER A 337 -18.56 10.92 -22.29
C SER A 337 -19.57 9.89 -21.77
N GLY A 338 -20.74 10.36 -21.33
CA GLY A 338 -21.80 9.52 -20.76
C GLY A 338 -21.58 9.09 -19.31
N MET A 339 -20.48 9.51 -18.66
CA MET A 339 -20.21 9.26 -17.25
C MET A 339 -20.35 10.53 -16.43
N SER A 340 -20.89 10.44 -15.21
CA SER A 340 -20.87 11.54 -14.24
C SER A 340 -19.43 11.96 -13.90
N ALA A 341 -19.26 13.20 -13.46
CA ALA A 341 -17.97 13.69 -12.98
C ALA A 341 -17.71 13.20 -11.54
N TYR A 342 -16.61 12.48 -11.34
CA TYR A 342 -16.10 12.03 -10.04
C TYR A 342 -14.67 12.55 -9.84
N ASP A 343 -14.23 12.81 -8.61
CA ASP A 343 -12.85 13.16 -8.24
C ASP A 343 -12.29 12.26 -7.12
N SER A 344 -13.02 11.21 -6.76
CA SER A 344 -12.64 10.23 -5.77
C SER A 344 -13.15 8.85 -6.16
N ILE A 345 -12.58 7.82 -5.53
CA ILE A 345 -13.06 6.45 -5.71
C ILE A 345 -14.21 6.25 -4.73
N THR A 346 -15.32 5.76 -5.25
CA THR A 346 -16.53 5.35 -4.54
C THR A 346 -17.11 4.12 -5.26
N GLU A 347 -18.00 3.36 -4.65
CA GLU A 347 -18.64 2.23 -5.36
C GLU A 347 -19.44 2.69 -6.59
N ALA A 348 -20.03 3.89 -6.54
CA ALA A 348 -20.71 4.51 -7.67
C ALA A 348 -19.74 4.85 -8.81
N PHE A 349 -18.58 5.43 -8.48
CA PHE A 349 -17.50 5.65 -9.45
C PHE A 349 -17.04 4.35 -10.08
N CYS A 350 -16.75 3.31 -9.28
CA CYS A 350 -16.28 2.02 -9.79
C CYS A 350 -17.28 1.41 -10.77
N THR A 351 -18.57 1.42 -10.42
CA THR A 351 -19.62 0.90 -11.28
C THR A 351 -19.74 1.69 -12.59
N ALA A 352 -19.72 3.03 -12.50
CA ALA A 352 -19.82 3.91 -13.66
C ALA A 352 -18.60 3.77 -14.58
N GLN A 353 -17.38 3.76 -14.02
CA GLN A 353 -16.12 3.61 -14.73
C GLN A 353 -16.07 2.27 -15.47
N LYS A 354 -16.32 1.15 -14.77
CA LYS A 354 -16.25 -0.19 -15.37
C LYS A 354 -17.29 -0.35 -16.48
N THR A 355 -18.50 0.20 -16.29
CA THR A 355 -19.53 0.25 -17.34
C THR A 355 -19.07 1.07 -18.55
N ALA A 356 -18.55 2.28 -18.34
CA ALA A 356 -18.11 3.17 -19.41
C ALA A 356 -16.95 2.59 -20.23
N PHE A 357 -16.06 1.81 -19.60
CA PHE A 357 -14.91 1.19 -20.26
C PHE A 357 -15.21 -0.22 -20.80
N SER A 358 -16.42 -0.75 -20.55
CA SER A 358 -16.78 -2.14 -20.84
C SER A 358 -15.87 -3.16 -20.13
N ASP A 359 -15.38 -2.82 -18.94
CA ASP A 359 -14.60 -3.70 -18.08
C ASP A 359 -15.55 -4.52 -17.19
N THR A 360 -15.16 -5.75 -16.85
CA THR A 360 -15.89 -6.53 -15.83
C THR A 360 -15.66 -5.91 -14.45
N ASN A 361 -16.71 -5.69 -13.68
CA ASN A 361 -16.61 -5.14 -12.32
C ASN A 361 -16.24 -6.24 -11.29
N ILE A 362 -15.01 -6.73 -11.39
CA ILE A 362 -14.45 -7.73 -10.46
C ILE A 362 -14.36 -7.14 -9.04
N PHE A 363 -14.04 -5.86 -8.91
CA PHE A 363 -14.03 -5.13 -7.64
C PHE A 363 -15.29 -5.36 -6.81
N ALA A 364 -16.47 -5.13 -7.41
CA ALA A 364 -17.75 -5.38 -6.73
C ALA A 364 -17.95 -6.88 -6.43
N ALA A 365 -17.59 -7.77 -7.36
CA ALA A 365 -17.69 -9.21 -7.17
C ALA A 365 -16.77 -9.75 -6.05
N LYS A 366 -15.68 -9.04 -5.73
CA LYS A 366 -14.76 -9.34 -4.61
C LYS A 366 -15.13 -8.60 -3.32
N GLY A 367 -16.31 -8.00 -3.26
CA GLY A 367 -16.86 -7.38 -2.05
C GLY A 367 -16.51 -5.90 -1.88
N GLY A 368 -15.92 -5.26 -2.90
CA GLY A 368 -15.70 -3.81 -2.96
C GLY A 368 -15.14 -3.22 -1.67
N TYR A 369 -15.78 -2.16 -1.18
CA TYR A 369 -15.37 -1.50 0.06
C TYR A 369 -15.67 -2.29 1.33
N THR A 370 -16.54 -3.29 1.28
CA THR A 370 -16.75 -4.16 2.43
C THR A 370 -15.48 -4.96 2.76
N ASN A 371 -14.84 -5.56 1.76
CA ASN A 371 -13.63 -6.34 1.99
C ASN A 371 -12.38 -5.46 2.12
N MET A 372 -12.29 -4.38 1.34
CA MET A 372 -11.20 -3.40 1.51
C MET A 372 -11.22 -2.76 2.91
N GLY A 373 -12.41 -2.40 3.41
CA GLY A 373 -12.59 -1.85 4.75
C GLY A 373 -12.17 -2.82 5.86
N LYS A 374 -12.42 -4.13 5.71
CA LYS A 374 -11.94 -5.16 6.66
C LYS A 374 -10.41 -5.24 6.68
N ALA A 375 -9.76 -5.19 5.52
CA ALA A 375 -8.30 -5.15 5.48
C ALA A 375 -7.74 -3.91 6.18
N PHE A 376 -8.39 -2.75 6.02
CA PHE A 376 -8.03 -1.52 6.72
C PHE A 376 -8.22 -1.62 8.25
N ASP A 377 -9.21 -2.39 8.72
CA ASP A 377 -9.43 -2.68 10.15
C ASP A 377 -8.33 -3.56 10.76
N ASN A 378 -7.94 -4.60 10.01
CA ASN A 378 -6.90 -5.54 10.41
C ASN A 378 -5.54 -4.85 10.51
N GLY A 379 -5.34 -3.82 9.69
CA GLY A 379 -4.10 -3.10 9.55
C GLY A 379 -3.29 -3.67 8.39
N MET A 380 -2.62 -2.80 7.66
CA MET A 380 -1.85 -3.16 6.48
C MET A 380 -0.40 -2.67 6.60
N VAL A 381 0.51 -3.37 5.94
CA VAL A 381 1.94 -3.05 5.89
C VAL A 381 2.19 -2.08 4.75
N LEU A 382 2.92 -0.99 5.03
CA LEU A 382 3.38 -0.05 4.02
C LEU A 382 4.51 -0.67 3.19
N VAL A 383 4.35 -0.64 1.87
CA VAL A 383 5.30 -1.10 0.88
C VAL A 383 5.76 0.06 0.00
N MET A 384 7.05 0.13 -0.29
CA MET A 384 7.67 1.10 -1.20
C MET A 384 8.57 0.35 -2.18
N SER A 385 8.47 0.63 -3.47
CA SER A 385 9.17 -0.14 -4.50
C SER A 385 9.52 0.67 -5.74
N ILE A 386 10.43 0.13 -6.53
CA ILE A 386 10.71 0.57 -7.90
C ILE A 386 10.88 -0.67 -8.78
N TRP A 387 10.17 -0.71 -9.90
CA TRP A 387 10.13 -1.88 -10.78
C TRP A 387 9.76 -1.52 -12.22
N ASP A 388 10.15 -2.38 -13.15
CA ASP A 388 9.65 -2.48 -14.52
C ASP A 388 8.83 -3.76 -14.69
N ASP A 389 8.02 -3.82 -15.75
CA ASP A 389 6.96 -4.81 -15.88
C ASP A 389 7.24 -5.81 -17.00
N HIS A 390 7.64 -7.02 -16.62
CA HIS A 390 7.90 -8.13 -17.53
C HIS A 390 6.63 -8.77 -18.13
N ALA A 391 5.44 -8.42 -17.66
CA ALA A 391 4.17 -8.96 -18.15
C ALA A 391 3.50 -8.07 -19.20
N ALA A 392 3.49 -6.75 -18.97
CA ALA A 392 2.77 -5.80 -19.81
C ALA A 392 3.53 -4.48 -20.08
N ASN A 393 4.84 -4.42 -19.82
CA ASN A 393 5.72 -3.30 -20.13
C ASN A 393 5.25 -1.96 -19.54
N MET A 394 4.48 -1.99 -18.43
CA MET A 394 3.90 -0.82 -17.77
C MET A 394 2.85 -0.06 -18.62
N LEU A 395 2.46 -0.61 -19.77
CA LEU A 395 1.56 0.05 -20.71
C LEU A 395 0.17 0.29 -20.11
N TRP A 396 -0.21 -0.55 -19.15
CA TRP A 396 -1.47 -0.42 -18.42
C TRP A 396 -1.53 0.86 -17.57
N LEU A 397 -0.37 1.41 -17.18
CA LEU A 397 -0.23 2.65 -16.41
C LEU A 397 -0.04 3.89 -17.30
N ASP A 398 0.85 3.83 -18.30
CA ASP A 398 1.39 5.03 -18.95
C ASP A 398 1.23 5.11 -20.49
N SER A 399 0.57 4.12 -21.11
CA SER A 399 0.42 4.03 -22.58
C SER A 399 -1.03 3.75 -23.00
N ASN A 400 -1.22 3.22 -24.21
CA ASN A 400 -2.47 2.62 -24.65
C ASN A 400 -2.47 1.13 -24.33
N TYR A 401 -3.47 0.66 -23.59
CA TYR A 401 -3.62 -0.74 -23.26
C TYR A 401 -5.10 -1.18 -23.33
N PRO A 402 -5.41 -2.38 -23.86
CA PRO A 402 -4.49 -3.32 -24.49
C PRO A 402 -3.92 -2.78 -25.80
N VAL A 403 -2.73 -3.27 -26.19
CA VAL A 403 -2.08 -2.87 -27.44
C VAL A 403 -2.97 -3.20 -28.64
N GLY A 404 -3.10 -2.26 -29.58
CA GLY A 404 -3.94 -2.40 -30.77
C GLY A 404 -5.39 -1.92 -30.60
N ALA A 405 -5.86 -1.70 -29.36
CA ALA A 405 -7.13 -1.02 -29.14
C ALA A 405 -7.02 0.48 -29.52
N SER A 406 -8.12 1.07 -29.98
CA SER A 406 -8.16 2.48 -30.36
C SER A 406 -7.99 3.37 -29.13
N ALA A 407 -7.05 4.32 -29.17
CA ALA A 407 -6.84 5.29 -28.09
C ALA A 407 -8.07 6.19 -27.84
N SER A 408 -9.01 6.27 -28.78
CA SER A 408 -10.28 7.00 -28.61
C SER A 408 -11.33 6.23 -27.82
N GLN A 409 -11.16 4.91 -27.63
CA GLN A 409 -12.05 4.11 -26.80
C GLN A 409 -11.81 4.47 -25.32
N PRO A 410 -12.87 4.81 -24.55
CA PRO A 410 -12.75 5.11 -23.13
C PRO A 410 -12.01 4.00 -22.37
N GLY A 411 -11.05 4.39 -21.52
CA GLY A 411 -10.25 3.47 -20.72
C GLY A 411 -9.00 2.92 -21.39
N VAL A 412 -8.83 3.07 -22.71
CA VAL A 412 -7.65 2.55 -23.43
C VAL A 412 -6.41 3.42 -23.22
N ALA A 413 -6.51 4.74 -23.33
CA ALA A 413 -5.35 5.63 -23.22
C ALA A 413 -5.09 6.06 -21.76
N ARG A 414 -4.00 5.59 -21.16
CA ARG A 414 -3.61 5.81 -19.76
C ARG A 414 -2.42 6.76 -19.56
N GLY A 415 -1.67 7.03 -20.62
CA GLY A 415 -0.63 8.06 -20.65
C GLY A 415 -0.16 8.33 -22.08
N THR A 416 0.97 9.03 -22.20
CA THR A 416 1.54 9.44 -23.51
C THR A 416 2.68 8.55 -24.00
N CYS A 417 3.05 7.50 -23.25
CA CYS A 417 4.14 6.62 -23.64
C CYS A 417 3.77 5.82 -24.89
N ALA A 418 4.76 5.55 -25.74
CA ALA A 418 4.56 4.74 -26.94
C ALA A 418 4.19 3.30 -26.56
N THR A 419 3.38 2.61 -27.36
CA THR A 419 3.03 1.20 -27.09
C THR A 419 4.21 0.23 -27.21
N THR A 420 5.36 0.72 -27.69
CA THR A 420 6.64 -0.01 -27.76
C THR A 420 7.59 0.34 -26.63
N SER A 421 7.20 1.21 -25.68
CA SER A 421 8.03 1.50 -24.51
C SER A 421 7.95 0.39 -23.48
N GLY A 422 8.81 0.48 -22.45
CA GLY A 422 8.68 -0.32 -21.23
C GLY A 422 9.11 -1.77 -21.32
N VAL A 423 9.70 -2.19 -22.45
CA VAL A 423 10.37 -3.50 -22.54
C VAL A 423 11.50 -3.52 -21.49
N PRO A 424 11.50 -4.44 -20.51
CA PRO A 424 12.45 -4.44 -19.40
C PRO A 424 13.91 -4.28 -19.81
N ALA A 425 14.37 -5.10 -20.76
CA ALA A 425 15.73 -5.03 -21.28
C ALA A 425 16.10 -3.65 -21.84
N ASP A 426 15.16 -2.93 -22.47
CA ASP A 426 15.39 -1.57 -22.97
C ASP A 426 15.41 -0.56 -21.83
N VAL A 427 14.52 -0.69 -20.85
CA VAL A 427 14.42 0.23 -19.70
C VAL A 427 15.65 0.09 -18.79
N GLU A 428 16.05 -1.13 -18.46
CA GLU A 428 17.26 -1.45 -17.69
C GLU A 428 18.53 -0.90 -18.35
N ALA A 429 18.64 -1.02 -19.67
CA ALA A 429 19.78 -0.54 -20.43
C ALA A 429 19.82 1.00 -20.56
N ASN A 430 18.66 1.61 -20.84
CA ASN A 430 18.58 3.03 -21.19
C ASN A 430 18.36 3.95 -19.97
N SER A 431 17.78 3.43 -18.88
CA SER A 431 17.44 4.19 -17.68
C SER A 431 18.04 3.60 -16.39
N PRO A 432 19.29 3.10 -16.36
CA PRO A 432 19.83 2.40 -15.19
C PRO A 432 19.95 3.31 -13.95
N ASN A 433 20.09 4.62 -14.17
CA ASN A 433 20.18 5.61 -13.11
C ASN A 433 18.82 6.13 -12.65
N ALA A 434 17.71 5.58 -13.16
CA ALA A 434 16.37 5.94 -12.71
C ALA A 434 16.22 5.68 -11.20
N SER A 435 15.41 6.51 -10.55
CA SER A 435 15.23 6.43 -9.11
C SER A 435 13.94 7.11 -8.68
N VAL A 436 13.39 6.64 -7.56
CA VAL A 436 12.28 7.30 -6.86
C VAL A 436 12.72 7.67 -5.45
N THR A 437 12.29 8.84 -4.98
CA THR A 437 12.43 9.22 -3.56
C THR A 437 11.06 9.38 -2.94
N TYR A 438 10.80 8.62 -1.87
CA TYR A 438 9.66 8.80 -0.98
C TYR A 438 10.15 9.49 0.29
N SER A 439 9.47 10.53 0.74
CA SER A 439 9.88 11.23 1.94
C SER A 439 8.72 11.79 2.73
N ASN A 440 9.00 12.23 3.96
CA ASN A 440 8.07 13.02 4.75
C ASN A 440 6.69 12.33 4.93
N ILE A 441 6.73 11.02 5.19
CA ILE A 441 5.54 10.20 5.44
C ILE A 441 4.84 10.70 6.71
N ARG A 442 3.55 10.96 6.59
CA ARG A 442 2.65 11.46 7.63
C ARG A 442 1.37 10.64 7.63
N PHE A 443 0.90 10.25 8.80
CA PHE A 443 -0.30 9.45 8.98
C PHE A 443 -1.11 9.94 10.17
N GLY A 444 -2.41 10.19 10.01
CA GLY A 444 -3.22 10.70 11.10
C GLY A 444 -4.66 11.01 10.74
N ASP A 445 -5.30 11.84 11.56
CA ASP A 445 -6.66 12.32 11.32
C ASP A 445 -6.78 12.99 9.94
N ILE A 446 -7.95 12.89 9.31
CA ILE A 446 -8.26 13.58 8.06
C ILE A 446 -8.04 15.09 8.21
N GLY A 447 -7.25 15.68 7.30
CA GLY A 447 -6.89 17.10 7.30
C GLY A 447 -5.73 17.47 8.23
N SER A 448 -5.07 16.50 8.90
CA SER A 448 -3.97 16.78 9.85
C SER A 448 -2.57 16.73 9.23
N THR A 449 -2.41 16.24 8.00
CA THR A 449 -1.09 15.89 7.46
C THR A 449 -0.54 16.86 6.41
N TYR A 450 -1.27 17.91 6.05
CA TYR A 450 -0.82 18.89 5.06
C TYR A 450 -1.22 20.33 5.43
N SER A 451 -0.51 21.30 4.83
CA SER A 451 -0.84 22.72 4.88
C SER A 451 -0.63 23.35 3.50
N GLY A 452 -1.40 24.38 3.16
CA GLY A 452 -1.24 25.06 1.87
C GLY A 452 -2.20 26.23 1.69
N THR A 453 -1.81 27.18 0.83
CA THR A 453 -2.70 28.27 0.40
C THR A 453 -3.86 27.70 -0.41
N GLY A 454 -5.09 28.05 -0.04
CA GLY A 454 -6.31 27.40 -0.54
C GLY A 454 -6.84 26.29 0.38
N SER A 455 -6.10 25.90 1.43
CA SER A 455 -6.67 25.20 2.56
C SER A 455 -7.58 26.18 3.28
N THR A 456 -8.89 26.12 3.01
CA THR A 456 -9.85 26.62 3.98
C THR A 456 -9.65 25.72 5.18
N THR A 457 -8.95 26.23 6.20
CA THR A 457 -8.91 25.62 7.51
C THR A 457 -10.37 25.50 7.93
N THR A 458 -10.96 24.34 7.71
CA THR A 458 -12.25 23.99 8.29
C THR A 458 -11.92 23.73 9.75
N THR A 459 -11.70 24.82 10.49
CA THR A 459 -11.96 24.79 11.91
C THR A 459 -13.41 24.36 12.00
N THR A 460 -13.64 23.12 12.43
CA THR A 460 -14.92 22.72 13.00
C THR A 460 -15.15 23.61 14.21
N SER A 461 -15.59 24.84 13.98
CA SER A 461 -16.56 25.45 14.87
C SER A 461 -17.72 24.47 14.88
N ALA A 462 -17.99 23.92 16.06
CA ALA A 462 -19.11 23.02 16.31
C ALA A 462 -20.33 23.50 15.52
N ALA A 463 -20.90 22.59 14.73
CA ALA A 463 -22.13 22.85 14.01
C ALA A 463 -23.11 23.49 14.98
N SER A 464 -23.45 24.77 14.73
CA SER A 464 -24.66 25.36 15.26
C SER A 464 -25.79 24.50 14.73
N SER A 465 -26.25 23.58 15.57
CA SER A 465 -27.54 22.97 15.40
C SER A 465 -28.55 24.10 15.36
N THR A 466 -29.11 24.33 14.18
CA THR A 466 -30.40 24.98 14.04
C THR A 466 -31.44 24.04 14.66
N THR A 467 -31.48 24.01 15.99
CA THR A 467 -32.63 23.46 16.72
C THR A 467 -33.78 24.41 16.47
N SER A 468 -34.60 24.01 15.51
CA SER A 468 -36.00 24.36 15.43
C SER A 468 -36.58 24.31 16.85
N ALA A 469 -37.26 25.38 17.25
CA ALA A 469 -37.88 25.53 18.55
C ALA A 469 -38.75 24.31 18.89
N SER A 470 -38.26 23.47 19.80
CA SER A 470 -39.06 22.47 20.49
C SER A 470 -39.60 23.12 21.76
N SER A 471 -40.92 23.04 21.94
CA SER A 471 -41.73 23.71 22.97
C SER A 471 -41.57 23.16 24.40
N SER A 472 -40.46 22.50 24.72
CA SER A 472 -40.14 22.03 26.07
C SER A 472 -38.92 22.76 26.59
N GLY A 473 -39.03 23.40 27.76
CA GLY A 473 -37.98 24.24 28.37
C GLY A 473 -36.61 23.56 28.56
N ALA A 474 -35.64 24.31 29.06
CA ALA A 474 -34.29 23.84 29.37
C ALA A 474 -34.29 22.75 30.46
N ALA A 475 -33.45 21.72 30.28
CA ALA A 475 -33.31 20.61 31.24
C ALA A 475 -32.70 21.07 32.58
N HIS A 476 -32.79 20.23 33.62
CA HIS A 476 -32.11 20.46 34.90
C HIS A 476 -30.62 20.79 34.68
N TYR A 477 -30.12 21.83 35.33
CA TYR A 477 -28.76 22.38 35.20
C TYR A 477 -28.41 23.03 33.86
N ALA A 478 -29.32 23.06 32.88
CA ALA A 478 -29.08 23.77 31.63
C ALA A 478 -29.27 25.29 31.80
N GLN A 479 -28.64 26.06 30.90
CA GLN A 479 -28.80 27.51 30.87
C GLN A 479 -30.20 27.89 30.40
N CYS A 480 -30.83 28.80 31.13
CA CYS A 480 -32.18 29.28 30.87
C CYS A 480 -32.27 30.82 30.75
N GLY A 481 -31.13 31.50 30.70
CA GLY A 481 -31.08 32.97 30.57
C GLY A 481 -29.69 33.55 30.80
N GLY A 482 -29.61 34.88 30.72
CA GLY A 482 -28.37 35.66 30.80
C GLY A 482 -28.20 36.61 29.62
N ILE A 483 -27.42 37.68 29.80
CA ILE A 483 -27.08 38.62 28.73
C ILE A 483 -26.44 37.86 27.56
N GLY A 484 -27.06 37.98 26.37
CA GLY A 484 -26.59 37.32 25.14
C GLY A 484 -27.15 35.90 24.91
N TRP A 485 -27.95 35.36 25.82
CA TRP A 485 -28.57 34.03 25.65
C TRP A 485 -29.75 34.09 24.66
N THR A 486 -29.76 33.19 23.67
CA THR A 486 -30.82 33.08 22.64
C THR A 486 -31.59 31.75 22.71
N GLY A 487 -31.30 30.90 23.69
CA GLY A 487 -31.95 29.60 23.89
C GLY A 487 -33.22 29.67 24.75
N ALA A 488 -33.62 28.52 25.31
CA ALA A 488 -34.83 28.42 26.13
C ALA A 488 -34.77 29.36 27.35
N THR A 489 -35.88 30.03 27.64
CA THR A 489 -36.05 30.98 28.76
C THR A 489 -36.89 30.42 29.91
N THR A 490 -37.35 29.17 29.77
CA THR A 490 -38.12 28.41 30.75
C THR A 490 -37.44 27.08 31.00
N CYS A 491 -37.70 26.45 32.15
CA CYS A 491 -37.16 25.15 32.51
C CYS A 491 -38.23 24.05 32.41
N VAL A 492 -37.81 22.81 32.17
CA VAL A 492 -38.72 21.66 32.31
C VAL A 492 -39.16 21.55 33.77
N SER A 493 -40.45 21.29 34.01
CA SER A 493 -40.95 21.03 35.36
C SER A 493 -40.20 19.85 36.00
N PRO A 494 -39.80 19.91 37.29
CA PRO A 494 -40.17 20.89 38.31
C PRO A 494 -39.20 22.07 38.49
N TYR A 495 -38.25 22.27 37.58
CA TYR A 495 -37.13 23.19 37.79
C TYR A 495 -37.51 24.65 37.54
N THR A 496 -36.80 25.56 38.20
CA THR A 496 -36.99 27.01 38.08
C THR A 496 -35.73 27.67 37.55
N CYS A 497 -35.91 28.61 36.61
CA CYS A 497 -34.80 29.38 36.08
C CYS A 497 -34.27 30.37 37.13
N THR A 498 -33.09 30.08 37.68
CA THR A 498 -32.49 30.83 38.77
C THR A 498 -31.31 31.66 38.25
N VAL A 499 -31.30 32.95 38.58
CA VAL A 499 -30.20 33.85 38.18
C VAL A 499 -28.95 33.50 38.98
N VAL A 500 -27.88 33.09 38.30
CA VAL A 500 -26.57 32.87 38.94
C VAL A 500 -25.74 34.16 38.85
N ASN A 501 -25.72 34.78 37.67
CA ASN A 501 -25.14 36.10 37.45
C ASN A 501 -25.76 36.75 36.19
N SER A 502 -25.36 37.99 35.88
CA SER A 502 -25.90 38.76 34.75
C SER A 502 -25.81 38.06 33.39
N TYR A 503 -24.86 37.15 33.20
CA TYR A 503 -24.61 36.44 31.95
C TYR A 503 -25.11 35.00 31.95
N TYR A 504 -25.55 34.46 33.10
CA TYR A 504 -25.88 33.04 33.24
C TYR A 504 -26.99 32.77 34.26
N TYR A 505 -28.13 32.26 33.79
CA TYR A 505 -29.22 31.75 34.62
C TYR A 505 -29.34 30.25 34.38
N GLN A 506 -29.63 29.48 35.43
CA GLN A 506 -29.60 28.02 35.38
C GLN A 506 -30.90 27.41 35.90
N CYS A 507 -31.36 26.33 35.28
CA CYS A 507 -32.47 25.53 35.80
C CYS A 507 -32.04 24.74 37.04
N LEU A 508 -32.66 25.01 38.19
CA LEU A 508 -32.43 24.33 39.47
C LEU A 508 -33.73 23.81 40.09
#